data_AF-A0AAD1XFG3-F1
#
_entry.id   AF-A0AAD1XFG3-F1
#
_cell.length_a   1.000
_cell.length_b   1.000
_cell.length_c   1.000
_cell.angle_alpha   90.00
_cell.angle_beta   90.00
_cell.angle_gamma   90.00
#
_symmetry.space_group_name_H-M   'P 1'
#
loop_
_entity.id
_entity.type
_entity.pdbx_description
1 polymer ?
#
loop_
_entity_poly.entity_id
_entity_poly.type
_entity_poly.pdbx_seq_one_letter_code
_entity_poly.pdbx_strand_id
1 'polypeptide(L)'
;MSREFNTMLTKAKNMTSNFYHTVTKYIEEVQESVNDRYQSMRMVTLQSISNKLSVLFHEIVQEQNSGQIPDITFSSYFESPREILHDISRIPLYIHMLSAICCLACSAVFHLFFVHSSKISDILSRLDYAGISFQIGSSCVPPVYYSLYYPQYDLLRSAYLLVIFIGCSGVFTVTMIPKFNTPNYRSFRAILFVLLGLASAFPMAQFIFFRDPLTMPAFPTNYWGLGGDTYIFGTYVYAIRFPERWYPGKFDMCGHSHNLWHCFVLLAAIVHYYGSLEVYHLRRHYECPA
;
A
#
# COMPACT_ATOMS: atom_id res chain seq x y z
N MET A 1 -29.66 -38.40 31.74
CA MET A 1 -28.32 -37.99 31.29
C MET A 1 -28.11 -38.08 29.78
N SER A 2 -28.25 -39.24 29.10
CA SER A 2 -27.99 -39.34 27.64
C SER A 2 -28.96 -38.56 26.75
N ARG A 3 -30.24 -38.45 27.16
CA ARG A 3 -31.28 -37.77 26.38
C ARG A 3 -31.10 -36.26 26.35
N GLU A 4 -30.80 -35.64 27.49
CA GLU A 4 -30.54 -34.19 27.61
C GLU A 4 -29.26 -33.77 26.89
N PHE A 5 -28.21 -34.59 26.97
CA PHE A 5 -26.96 -34.34 26.23
C PHE A 5 -27.19 -34.33 24.72
N ASN A 6 -27.96 -35.29 24.20
CA ASN A 6 -28.32 -35.32 22.78
C ASN A 6 -29.18 -34.13 22.37
N THR A 7 -30.10 -33.66 23.22
CA THR A 7 -30.90 -32.46 22.95
C THR A 7 -30.04 -31.19 22.91
N MET A 8 -29.06 -31.06 23.82
CA MET A 8 -28.12 -29.94 23.81
C MET A 8 -27.21 -29.97 22.58
N LEU A 9 -26.74 -31.15 22.18
CA LEU A 9 -25.89 -31.32 21.00
C LEU A 9 -26.62 -30.94 19.70
N THR A 10 -27.88 -31.34 19.55
CA THR A 10 -28.72 -30.95 18.41
C THR A 10 -28.98 -29.44 18.40
N LYS A 11 -29.23 -28.84 19.57
CA LYS A 11 -29.44 -27.39 19.68
C LYS A 11 -28.17 -26.60 19.31
N ALA A 12 -26.99 -27.07 19.72
CA ALA A 12 -25.71 -26.48 19.36
C ALA A 12 -25.39 -26.59 17.87
N LYS A 13 -25.69 -27.74 17.25
CA LYS A 13 -25.55 -27.96 15.79
C LYS A 13 -26.48 -27.07 14.99
N ASN A 14 -27.73 -26.92 15.42
CA ASN A 14 -28.69 -26.03 14.74
C ASN A 14 -28.27 -24.56 14.88
N MET A 15 -27.74 -24.16 16.04
CA MET A 15 -27.28 -22.79 16.26
C MET A 15 -26.03 -22.44 15.43
N THR A 16 -25.08 -23.37 15.31
CA THR A 16 -23.89 -23.20 14.44
C THR A 16 -24.26 -23.20 12.96
N SER A 17 -25.19 -24.05 12.54
CA SER A 17 -25.70 -24.07 11.15
C SER A 17 -26.44 -22.77 10.80
N ASN A 18 -27.30 -22.27 11.69
CA ASN A 18 -28.00 -21.00 11.49
C ASN A 18 -27.04 -19.80 11.45
N PHE A 19 -26.02 -19.80 12.31
CA PHE A 19 -24.99 -18.76 12.31
C PHE A 19 -24.19 -18.78 11.01
N TYR A 20 -23.73 -19.95 10.57
CA TYR A 20 -23.01 -20.11 9.31
C TYR A 20 -23.86 -19.64 8.12
N HIS A 21 -25.12 -20.05 8.05
CA HIS A 21 -26.02 -19.63 6.98
C HIS A 21 -26.26 -18.11 6.98
N THR A 22 -26.40 -17.49 8.15
CA THR A 22 -26.59 -16.04 8.28
C THR A 22 -25.36 -15.27 7.81
N VAL A 23 -24.16 -15.72 8.20
CA VAL A 23 -22.90 -15.09 7.80
C VAL A 23 -22.66 -15.24 6.30
N THR A 24 -22.87 -16.43 5.73
CA THR A 24 -22.70 -16.64 4.28
C THR A 24 -23.66 -15.77 3.47
N LYS A 25 -24.92 -15.68 3.88
CA LYS A 25 -25.91 -14.81 3.23
C LYS A 25 -25.49 -13.33 3.27
N TYR A 26 -24.98 -12.87 4.41
CA TYR A 26 -24.50 -11.49 4.54
C TYR A 26 -23.26 -11.21 3.68
N ILE A 27 -22.34 -12.18 3.57
CA ILE A 27 -21.17 -12.06 2.69
C ILE A 27 -21.60 -11.98 1.21
N GLU A 28 -22.56 -12.81 0.80
CA GLU A 28 -23.12 -12.79 -0.55
C GLU A 28 -23.80 -11.45 -0.86
N GLU A 29 -24.63 -10.93 0.04
CA GLU A 29 -25.30 -9.63 -0.10
C GLU A 29 -24.28 -8.46 -0.21
N VAL A 30 -23.22 -8.49 0.60
CA VAL A 30 -22.14 -7.49 0.53
C VAL A 30 -21.35 -7.62 -0.77
N GLN A 31 -21.05 -8.83 -1.21
CA GLN A 31 -20.29 -9.08 -2.44
C GLN A 31 -21.09 -8.64 -3.67
N GLU A 32 -22.40 -8.88 -3.70
CA GLU A 32 -23.31 -8.43 -4.75
C GLU A 32 -23.41 -6.89 -4.77
N SER A 33 -23.59 -6.25 -3.61
CA SER A 33 -23.61 -4.78 -3.47
C SER A 33 -22.30 -4.10 -3.90
N VAL A 34 -21.15 -4.69 -3.56
CA VAL A 34 -19.84 -4.20 -4.00
C VAL A 34 -19.67 -4.37 -5.50
N ASN A 35 -20.11 -5.50 -6.06
CA ASN A 35 -20.01 -5.76 -7.50
C ASN A 35 -20.92 -4.81 -8.31
N ASP A 36 -22.14 -4.53 -7.86
CA ASP A 36 -23.05 -3.56 -8.48
C ASP A 36 -22.50 -2.13 -8.43
N ARG A 37 -21.90 -1.73 -7.29
CA ARG A 37 -21.20 -0.44 -7.19
C ARG A 37 -19.98 -0.37 -8.10
N TYR A 38 -19.22 -1.46 -8.23
CA TYR A 38 -18.09 -1.53 -9.15
C TYR A 38 -18.53 -1.39 -10.61
N GLN A 39 -19.58 -2.11 -11.03
CA GLN A 39 -20.10 -2.02 -12.39
C GLN A 39 -20.70 -0.64 -12.69
N SER A 40 -21.45 -0.04 -11.76
CA SER A 40 -22.01 1.30 -11.95
C SER A 40 -20.91 2.37 -12.05
N MET A 41 -19.89 2.34 -11.18
CA MET A 41 -18.73 3.24 -11.28
C MET A 41 -17.95 3.05 -12.57
N ARG A 42 -17.76 1.78 -13.00
CA ARG A 42 -17.12 1.46 -14.28
C ARG A 42 -17.90 2.01 -15.47
N MET A 43 -19.23 1.86 -15.48
CA MET A 43 -20.09 2.38 -16.55
C MET A 43 -20.10 3.91 -16.60
N VAL A 44 -20.19 4.60 -15.45
CA VAL A 44 -20.11 6.07 -15.39
C VAL A 44 -18.74 6.57 -15.88
N THR A 45 -17.66 5.88 -15.51
CA THR A 45 -16.30 6.22 -15.95
C THR A 45 -16.13 6.00 -17.45
N LEU A 46 -16.59 4.86 -17.98
CA LEU A 46 -16.54 4.55 -19.40
C LEU A 46 -17.39 5.51 -20.23
N GLN A 47 -18.58 5.90 -19.73
CA GLN A 47 -19.42 6.90 -20.39
C GLN A 47 -18.78 8.28 -20.39
N SER A 48 -18.14 8.68 -19.27
CA SER A 48 -17.41 9.95 -19.17
C SER A 48 -16.22 9.99 -20.13
N ILE A 49 -15.45 8.88 -20.23
CA ILE A 49 -14.35 8.75 -21.18
C ILE A 49 -14.87 8.77 -22.62
N SER A 50 -15.94 8.03 -22.92
CA SER A 50 -16.57 8.01 -24.25
C SER A 50 -17.07 9.39 -24.68
N ASN A 51 -17.69 10.15 -23.78
CA ASN A 51 -18.16 11.50 -24.05
C ASN A 51 -16.99 12.49 -24.24
N LYS A 52 -15.91 12.37 -23.45
CA LYS A 52 -14.72 13.22 -23.65
C LYS A 52 -14.02 12.91 -24.97
N LEU A 53 -13.91 11.63 -25.34
CA LEU A 53 -13.34 11.20 -26.61
C LEU A 53 -14.19 11.66 -27.80
N SER A 54 -15.52 11.63 -27.71
CA SER A 54 -16.38 12.11 -28.80
C SER A 54 -16.29 13.62 -29.00
N VAL A 55 -16.17 14.40 -27.93
CA VAL A 55 -15.95 15.85 -28.01
C VAL A 55 -14.57 16.16 -28.61
N LEU A 56 -13.51 15.51 -28.13
CA LEU A 56 -12.16 15.68 -28.65
C LEU A 56 -12.07 15.28 -30.13
N PHE A 57 -12.74 14.20 -30.52
CA PHE A 57 -12.82 13.76 -31.92
C PHE A 57 -13.53 14.80 -32.79
N HIS A 58 -14.61 15.42 -32.29
CA HIS A 58 -15.31 16.49 -33.00
C HIS A 58 -14.47 17.75 -33.17
N GLU A 59 -13.71 18.16 -32.15
CA GLU A 59 -12.79 19.31 -32.20
C GLU A 59 -11.68 19.09 -33.23
N ILE A 60 -11.06 17.90 -33.22
CA ILE A 60 -9.99 17.56 -34.17
C ILE A 60 -10.51 17.51 -35.61
N VAL A 61 -11.71 16.95 -35.84
CA VAL A 61 -12.34 16.95 -37.17
C VAL A 61 -12.68 18.37 -37.63
N GLN A 62 -13.06 19.28 -36.73
CA GLN A 62 -13.26 20.69 -37.08
C GLN A 62 -11.96 21.40 -37.44
N GLU A 63 -10.87 21.19 -36.69
CA GLU A 63 -9.57 21.79 -36.99
C GLU A 63 -8.97 21.26 -38.30
N GLN A 64 -9.16 19.98 -38.62
CA GLN A 64 -8.74 19.36 -39.89
C GLN A 64 -9.51 19.93 -41.09
N ASN A 65 -10.82 20.12 -40.96
CA ASN A 65 -11.64 20.77 -42.00
C ASN A 65 -11.31 22.26 -42.20
N SER A 66 -10.71 22.92 -41.21
CA SER A 66 -10.26 24.31 -41.30
C SER A 66 -8.90 24.49 -42.01
N GLY A 67 -8.24 23.39 -42.38
CA GLY A 67 -6.96 23.39 -43.08
C GLY A 67 -5.75 23.74 -42.22
N GLN A 68 -5.89 23.79 -40.89
CA GLN A 68 -4.80 24.09 -39.95
C GLN A 68 -3.91 22.88 -39.63
N ILE A 69 -4.39 21.65 -39.83
CA ILE A 69 -3.67 20.41 -39.52
C ILE A 69 -3.67 19.50 -40.77
N PRO A 70 -2.52 18.94 -41.20
CA PRO A 70 -2.48 17.98 -42.32
C PRO A 70 -3.27 16.71 -42.01
N ASP A 71 -3.68 15.94 -43.04
CA ASP A 71 -4.42 14.67 -42.89
C ASP A 71 -3.63 13.67 -42.02
N ILE A 72 -3.93 13.62 -40.72
CA ILE A 72 -3.40 12.60 -39.81
C ILE A 72 -4.41 11.45 -39.80
N THR A 73 -4.06 10.33 -40.44
CA THR A 73 -4.90 9.14 -40.50
C THR A 73 -5.01 8.50 -39.11
N PHE A 74 -6.15 8.67 -38.42
CA PHE A 74 -6.42 8.06 -37.10
C PHE A 74 -6.30 6.53 -37.07
N SER A 75 -6.31 5.84 -38.22
CA SER A 75 -6.23 4.36 -38.25
C SER A 75 -4.91 3.83 -37.69
N SER A 76 -3.81 4.58 -37.82
CA SER A 76 -2.51 4.17 -37.26
C SER A 76 -2.49 4.13 -35.73
N TYR A 77 -3.33 4.93 -35.06
CA TYR A 77 -3.45 4.95 -33.60
C TYR A 77 -4.30 3.79 -33.03
N PHE A 78 -5.22 3.25 -33.84
CA PHE A 78 -6.14 2.20 -33.42
C PHE A 78 -5.74 0.80 -33.89
N GLU A 79 -4.82 0.68 -34.84
CA GLU A 79 -4.33 -0.60 -35.35
C GLU A 79 -3.47 -1.37 -34.33
N SER A 80 -2.92 -0.71 -33.30
CA SER A 80 -2.09 -1.39 -32.29
C SER A 80 -2.10 -0.73 -30.90
N PRO A 81 -3.17 -0.90 -30.07
CA PRO A 81 -3.17 -0.46 -28.67
C PRO A 81 -2.03 -1.05 -27.81
N ARG A 82 -1.36 -2.11 -28.30
CA ARG A 82 -0.20 -2.74 -27.67
C ARG A 82 1.14 -2.07 -28.02
N GLU A 83 1.24 -1.27 -29.07
CA GLU A 83 2.53 -0.68 -29.49
C GLU A 83 2.89 0.61 -28.73
N ILE A 84 1.93 1.30 -28.10
CA ILE A 84 2.19 2.56 -27.38
C ILE A 84 2.56 2.34 -25.89
N LEU A 85 2.32 1.14 -25.34
CA LEU A 85 2.64 0.85 -23.93
C LEU A 85 4.01 0.21 -23.80
N HIS A 86 4.98 0.94 -23.26
CA HIS A 86 6.28 0.36 -22.91
C HIS A 86 6.12 -0.84 -21.96
N ASP A 87 6.83 -1.93 -22.25
CA ASP A 87 6.87 -3.10 -21.38
C ASP A 87 7.76 -2.82 -20.17
N ILE A 88 7.12 -2.30 -19.13
CA ILE A 88 7.77 -1.93 -17.88
C ILE A 88 7.60 -3.06 -16.87
N SER A 89 8.72 -3.43 -16.24
CA SER A 89 8.74 -4.47 -15.21
C SER A 89 7.80 -4.19 -14.05
N ARG A 90 7.02 -5.20 -13.66
CA ARG A 90 6.15 -5.20 -12.48
C ARG A 90 6.86 -5.69 -11.20
N ILE A 91 8.12 -6.13 -11.32
CA ILE A 91 8.91 -6.66 -10.20
C ILE A 91 8.93 -5.68 -9.00
N PRO A 92 9.13 -4.36 -9.17
CA PRO A 92 9.06 -3.41 -8.05
C PRO A 92 7.77 -3.50 -7.24
N LEU A 93 6.61 -3.61 -7.91
CA LEU A 93 5.30 -3.74 -7.26
C LEU A 93 5.19 -5.05 -6.47
N TYR A 94 5.69 -6.15 -7.03
CA TYR A 94 5.71 -7.44 -6.35
C TYR A 94 6.62 -7.44 -5.12
N ILE A 95 7.76 -6.75 -5.18
CA ILE A 95 8.67 -6.58 -4.03
C ILE A 95 7.94 -5.87 -2.87
N HIS A 96 7.27 -4.75 -3.15
CA HIS A 96 6.49 -4.05 -2.12
C HIS A 96 5.38 -4.91 -1.53
N MET A 97 4.60 -5.58 -2.38
CA MET A 97 3.46 -6.40 -1.93
C MET A 97 3.91 -7.61 -1.13
N LEU A 98 4.95 -8.33 -1.58
CA LEU A 98 5.50 -9.47 -0.86
C LEU A 98 6.08 -9.03 0.49
N SER A 99 6.78 -7.91 0.53
CA SER A 99 7.28 -7.34 1.79
C SER A 99 6.15 -7.00 2.76
N ALA A 100 5.03 -6.44 2.27
CA ALA A 100 3.89 -6.09 3.11
C ALA A 100 3.25 -7.33 3.73
N ILE A 101 3.06 -8.38 2.91
CA ILE A 101 2.55 -9.68 3.37
C ILE A 101 3.49 -10.29 4.41
N CYS A 102 4.79 -10.32 4.15
CA CYS A 102 5.77 -10.85 5.08
C CYS A 102 5.81 -10.07 6.41
N CYS A 103 5.79 -8.73 6.36
CA CYS A 103 5.74 -7.88 7.55
C CYS A 103 4.51 -8.19 8.42
N LEU A 104 3.32 -8.22 7.82
CA LEU A 104 2.08 -8.51 8.53
C LEU A 104 2.02 -9.96 9.03
N ALA A 105 2.57 -10.92 8.27
CA ALA A 105 2.67 -12.30 8.68
C ALA A 105 3.61 -12.49 9.88
N CYS A 106 4.80 -11.85 9.87
CA CYS A 106 5.70 -11.83 11.02
C CYS A 106 5.00 -11.27 12.26
N SER A 107 4.23 -10.19 12.10
CA SER A 107 3.45 -9.60 13.18
C SER A 107 2.36 -10.52 13.72
N ALA A 108 1.60 -11.16 12.83
CA ALA A 108 0.55 -12.10 13.19
C ALA A 108 1.11 -13.32 13.94
N VAL A 109 2.22 -13.88 13.46
CA VAL A 109 2.92 -15.01 14.10
C VAL A 109 3.42 -14.59 15.47
N PHE A 110 4.04 -13.41 15.60
CA PHE A 110 4.46 -12.90 16.90
C PHE A 110 3.30 -12.81 17.90
N HIS A 111 2.21 -12.16 17.53
CA HIS A 111 1.07 -11.98 18.42
C HIS A 111 0.35 -13.28 18.75
N LEU A 112 0.34 -14.26 17.83
CA LEU A 112 -0.24 -15.58 18.07
C LEU A 112 0.57 -16.37 19.12
N PHE A 113 1.90 -16.30 19.06
CA PHE A 113 2.79 -17.08 19.93
C PHE A 113 3.40 -16.26 21.09
N PHE A 114 2.96 -15.03 21.30
CA PHE A 114 3.52 -14.10 22.30
C PHE A 114 3.57 -14.68 23.72
N VAL A 115 2.57 -15.51 24.08
CA VAL A 115 2.43 -16.13 25.41
C VAL A 115 3.09 -17.49 25.55
N HIS A 116 3.68 -18.04 24.47
CA HIS A 116 4.19 -19.41 24.45
C HIS A 116 5.40 -19.60 25.39
N SER A 117 6.44 -18.76 25.24
CA SER A 117 7.58 -18.73 26.15
C SER A 117 8.34 -17.42 25.99
N SER A 118 9.07 -17.00 27.03
CA SER A 118 9.88 -15.77 27.00
C SER A 118 10.87 -15.75 25.82
N LYS A 119 11.51 -16.89 25.54
CA LYS A 119 12.45 -17.03 24.41
C LYS A 119 11.77 -16.88 23.05
N ILE A 120 10.62 -17.51 22.83
CA ILE A 120 9.89 -17.42 21.57
C ILE A 120 9.34 -16.01 21.38
N SER A 121 8.79 -15.41 22.43
CA SER A 121 8.30 -14.03 22.42
C SER A 121 9.39 -13.01 22.07
N ASP A 122 10.60 -13.14 22.64
CA ASP A 122 11.73 -12.26 22.32
C ASP A 122 12.21 -12.40 20.86
N ILE A 123 12.31 -13.64 20.35
CA ILE A 123 12.72 -13.88 18.97
C ILE A 123 11.68 -13.32 17.98
N LEU A 124 10.40 -13.64 18.21
CA LEU A 124 9.34 -13.25 17.29
C LEU A 124 9.04 -11.74 17.33
N SER A 125 9.14 -11.08 18.49
CA SER A 125 9.00 -9.61 18.57
C SER A 125 10.07 -8.87 17.77
N ARG A 126 11.29 -9.40 17.76
CA ARG A 126 12.37 -8.85 16.92
C ARG A 126 12.11 -9.08 15.43
N LEU A 127 11.54 -10.22 15.05
CA LEU A 127 11.13 -10.47 13.66
C LEU A 127 9.96 -9.58 13.23
N ASP A 128 9.02 -9.27 14.12
CA ASP A 128 7.96 -8.28 13.90
C ASP A 128 8.56 -6.90 13.57
N TYR A 129 9.54 -6.43 14.36
CA TYR A 129 10.25 -5.17 14.05
C TYR A 129 11.08 -5.22 12.77
N ALA A 130 11.72 -6.36 12.49
CA ALA A 130 12.45 -6.55 11.24
C ALA A 130 11.54 -6.40 10.02
N GLY A 131 10.30 -6.91 10.12
CA GLY A 131 9.27 -6.75 9.09
C GLY A 131 9.03 -5.28 8.73
N ILE A 132 8.95 -4.40 9.73
CA ILE A 132 8.76 -2.95 9.51
C ILE A 132 9.92 -2.35 8.72
N SER A 133 11.17 -2.69 9.06
CA SER A 133 12.36 -2.22 8.34
C SER A 133 12.35 -2.65 6.87
N PHE A 134 12.03 -3.92 6.59
CA PHE A 134 11.92 -4.41 5.21
C PHE A 134 10.79 -3.74 4.45
N GLN A 135 9.66 -3.49 5.11
CA GLN A 135 8.51 -2.85 4.50
C GLN A 135 8.78 -1.41 4.07
N ILE A 136 9.47 -0.62 4.91
CA ILE A 136 9.85 0.75 4.57
C ILE A 136 10.79 0.78 3.36
N GLY A 137 11.81 -0.08 3.33
CA GLY A 137 12.74 -0.13 2.19
C GLY A 137 12.05 -0.58 0.90
N SER A 138 11.27 -1.66 0.97
CA SER A 138 10.60 -2.25 -0.19
C SER A 138 9.49 -1.35 -0.75
N SER A 139 8.80 -0.56 0.08
CA SER A 139 7.80 0.42 -0.40
C SER A 139 8.40 1.56 -1.20
N CYS A 140 9.69 1.85 -1.03
CA CYS A 140 10.36 2.89 -1.79
C CYS A 140 10.85 2.40 -3.15
N VAL A 141 10.88 1.08 -3.39
CA VAL A 141 11.38 0.51 -4.67
C VAL A 141 10.50 0.93 -5.86
N PRO A 142 9.16 0.72 -5.86
CA PRO A 142 8.31 1.15 -6.98
C PRO A 142 8.39 2.65 -7.33
N PRO A 143 8.16 3.61 -6.40
CA PRO A 143 8.14 5.02 -6.76
C PRO A 143 9.49 5.50 -7.28
N VAL A 144 10.59 5.06 -6.69
CA VAL A 144 11.95 5.45 -7.11
C VAL A 144 12.27 4.83 -8.46
N TYR A 145 11.93 3.55 -8.68
CA TYR A 145 12.17 2.87 -9.94
C TYR A 145 11.37 3.47 -11.09
N TYR A 146 10.06 3.67 -10.91
CA TYR A 146 9.21 4.20 -11.97
C TYR A 146 9.43 5.70 -12.20
N SER A 147 9.72 6.50 -11.16
CA SER A 147 9.99 7.93 -11.35
C SER A 147 11.34 8.19 -12.00
N LEU A 148 12.37 7.36 -11.72
CA LEU A 148 13.70 7.45 -12.30
C LEU A 148 13.98 6.29 -13.27
N TYR A 149 12.99 5.94 -14.10
CA TYR A 149 13.08 4.79 -15.00
C TYR A 149 14.14 4.99 -16.11
N TYR A 150 14.31 6.22 -16.59
CA TYR A 150 15.14 6.50 -17.74
C TYR A 150 16.64 6.27 -17.46
N PRO A 151 17.43 5.71 -18.41
CA PRO A 151 18.82 5.31 -18.18
C PRO A 151 19.73 6.41 -17.63
N GLN A 152 19.49 7.68 -17.99
CA GLN A 152 20.27 8.81 -17.49
C GLN A 152 20.19 8.99 -15.96
N TYR A 153 19.14 8.43 -15.33
CA TYR A 153 18.93 8.47 -13.89
C TYR A 153 19.31 7.16 -13.18
N ASP A 154 19.90 6.18 -13.88
CA ASP A 154 20.21 4.87 -13.29
C ASP A 154 21.15 4.97 -12.08
N LEU A 155 22.15 5.85 -12.15
CA LEU A 155 23.07 6.10 -11.04
C LEU A 155 22.33 6.71 -9.84
N LEU A 156 21.49 7.71 -10.09
CA LEU A 156 20.71 8.40 -9.05
C LEU A 156 19.69 7.46 -8.40
N ARG A 157 18.98 6.67 -9.22
CA ARG A 157 18.04 5.63 -8.77
C ARG A 157 18.75 4.64 -7.85
N SER A 158 19.90 4.13 -8.28
CA SER A 158 20.69 3.16 -7.51
C SER A 158 21.23 3.77 -6.22
N ALA A 159 21.71 5.01 -6.26
CA ALA A 159 22.16 5.73 -5.07
C ALA A 159 21.05 5.94 -4.04
N TYR A 160 19.84 6.33 -4.48
CA TYR A 160 18.70 6.48 -3.58
C TYR A 160 18.28 5.17 -2.92
N LEU A 161 18.13 4.11 -3.71
CA LEU A 161 17.80 2.80 -3.16
C LEU A 161 18.89 2.31 -2.22
N LEU A 162 20.17 2.48 -2.56
CA LEU A 162 21.29 2.10 -1.71
C LEU A 162 21.25 2.80 -0.35
N VAL A 163 21.06 4.13 -0.33
CA VAL A 163 20.97 4.91 0.92
C VAL A 163 19.80 4.46 1.77
N ILE A 164 18.62 4.24 1.16
CA ILE A 164 17.44 3.74 1.85
C ILE A 164 17.71 2.35 2.45
N PHE A 165 18.30 1.43 1.69
CA PHE A 165 18.62 0.09 2.16
C PHE A 165 19.68 0.09 3.26
N ILE A 166 20.70 0.96 3.19
CA ILE A 166 21.67 1.16 4.28
C ILE A 166 20.95 1.61 5.55
N GLY A 167 20.04 2.58 5.44
CA GLY A 167 19.22 3.04 6.56
C GLY A 167 18.37 1.91 7.15
N CYS A 168 17.71 1.12 6.29
CA CYS A 168 16.91 -0.05 6.69
C CYS A 168 17.77 -1.10 7.39
N SER A 169 18.98 -1.40 6.89
CA SER A 169 19.92 -2.32 7.50
C SER A 169 20.41 -1.82 8.87
N GLY A 170 20.62 -0.52 9.02
CA GLY A 170 20.96 0.11 10.30
C GLY A 170 19.84 -0.06 11.34
N VAL A 171 18.60 0.31 10.99
CA VAL A 171 17.44 0.17 11.87
C VAL A 171 17.17 -1.31 12.18
N PHE A 172 17.23 -2.20 11.18
CA PHE A 172 17.14 -3.65 11.36
C PHE A 172 18.15 -4.13 12.41
N THR A 173 19.43 -3.76 12.26
CA THR A 173 20.49 -4.16 13.19
C THR A 173 20.18 -3.70 14.61
N VAL A 174 19.76 -2.45 14.78
CA VAL A 174 19.39 -1.90 16.09
C VAL A 174 18.21 -2.66 16.70
N THR A 175 17.16 -2.94 15.92
CA THR A 175 15.96 -3.65 16.41
C THR A 175 16.21 -5.12 16.75
N MET A 176 17.25 -5.73 16.19
CA MET A 176 17.65 -7.10 16.49
C MET A 176 18.44 -7.25 17.81
N ILE A 177 18.91 -6.15 18.40
CA ILE A 177 19.62 -6.18 19.68
C ILE A 177 18.60 -6.28 20.83
N PRO A 178 18.69 -7.29 21.72
CA PRO A 178 17.70 -7.54 22.79
C PRO A 178 17.45 -6.34 23.72
N LYS A 179 18.49 -5.52 23.97
CA LYS A 179 18.37 -4.30 24.80
C LYS A 179 17.27 -3.38 24.30
N PHE A 180 17.19 -3.18 22.98
CA PHE A 180 16.24 -2.27 22.34
C PHE A 180 14.84 -2.87 22.19
N ASN A 181 14.64 -4.16 22.47
CA ASN A 181 13.32 -4.80 22.49
C ASN A 181 12.51 -4.45 23.76
N THR A 182 13.19 -4.03 24.84
CA THR A 182 12.52 -3.77 26.12
C THR A 182 11.49 -2.62 26.03
N PRO A 183 10.46 -2.60 26.90
CA PRO A 183 9.39 -1.60 26.86
C PRO A 183 9.87 -0.14 26.98
N ASN A 184 10.98 0.08 27.69
CA ASN A 184 11.57 1.41 27.89
C ASN A 184 12.05 2.06 26.56
N TYR A 185 12.37 1.25 25.55
CA TYR A 185 12.80 1.72 24.23
C TYR A 185 11.67 1.80 23.20
N ARG A 186 10.40 1.67 23.61
CA ARG A 186 9.25 1.74 22.69
C ARG A 186 9.27 3.02 21.85
N SER A 187 9.34 4.18 22.49
CA SER A 187 9.36 5.48 21.81
C SER A 187 10.60 5.65 20.95
N PHE A 188 11.75 5.14 21.41
CA PHE A 188 12.99 5.13 20.63
C PHE A 188 12.83 4.35 19.32
N ARG A 189 12.27 3.14 19.36
CA ARG A 189 11.99 2.35 18.14
C ARG A 189 11.02 3.07 17.21
N ALA A 190 9.93 3.63 17.75
CA ALA A 190 8.96 4.39 16.98
C ALA A 190 9.61 5.58 16.25
N ILE A 191 10.45 6.36 16.95
CA ILE A 191 11.19 7.47 16.36
C ILE A 191 12.14 7.00 15.27
N LEU A 192 12.87 5.90 15.47
CA LEU A 192 13.76 5.35 14.43
C LEU A 192 13.02 5.01 13.14
N PHE A 193 11.87 4.33 13.24
CA PHE A 193 11.07 3.99 12.06
C PHE A 193 10.49 5.22 11.36
N VAL A 194 10.02 6.22 12.13
CA VAL A 194 9.53 7.49 11.57
C VAL A 194 10.65 8.24 10.86
N LEU A 195 11.83 8.36 11.47
CA LEU A 195 12.98 9.00 10.84
C LEU A 195 13.42 8.28 9.57
N LEU A 196 13.39 6.94 9.56
CA LEU A 196 13.68 6.15 8.36
C LEU A 196 12.67 6.42 7.24
N GLY A 197 11.36 6.48 7.56
CA GLY A 197 10.31 6.81 6.60
C GLY A 197 10.39 8.26 6.09
N LEU A 198 10.75 9.22 6.95
CA LEU A 198 10.97 10.61 6.54
C LEU A 198 12.21 10.74 5.65
N ALA A 199 13.30 10.03 5.99
CA ALA A 199 14.49 9.99 5.15
C ALA A 199 14.18 9.37 3.78
N SER A 200 13.33 8.34 3.74
CA SER A 200 12.92 7.71 2.49
C SER A 200 11.96 8.55 1.65
N ALA A 201 11.37 9.64 2.20
CA ALA A 201 10.60 10.62 1.45
C ALA A 201 11.48 11.64 0.68
N PHE A 202 12.79 11.69 0.95
CA PHE A 202 13.71 12.62 0.28
C PHE A 202 13.73 12.47 -1.26
N PRO A 203 13.83 11.26 -1.85
CA PRO A 203 13.75 11.09 -3.30
C PRO A 203 12.43 11.61 -3.87
N MET A 204 11.32 11.38 -3.17
CA MET A 204 9.99 11.84 -3.57
C MET A 204 9.93 13.37 -3.59
N ALA A 205 10.50 14.04 -2.59
CA ALA A 205 10.63 15.49 -2.59
C ALA A 205 11.45 15.96 -3.81
N GLN A 206 12.54 15.26 -4.15
CA GLN A 206 13.31 15.58 -5.35
C GLN A 206 12.46 15.47 -6.63
N PHE A 207 11.60 14.46 -6.75
CA PHE A 207 10.71 14.29 -7.90
C PHE A 207 9.66 15.40 -8.02
N ILE A 208 9.33 16.07 -6.92
CA ILE A 208 8.39 17.18 -6.90
C ILE A 208 9.09 18.48 -7.34
N PHE A 209 10.27 18.76 -6.80
CA PHE A 209 10.95 20.05 -6.98
C PHE A 209 11.86 20.12 -8.20
N PHE A 210 12.45 18.99 -8.61
CA PHE A 210 13.46 18.92 -9.68
C PHE A 210 13.02 17.99 -10.81
N ARG A 211 11.71 17.93 -11.05
CA ARG A 211 11.12 17.14 -12.13
C ARG A 211 11.53 17.69 -13.48
N ASP A 212 12.05 16.82 -14.35
CA ASP A 212 12.08 17.07 -15.79
C ASP A 212 10.78 16.53 -16.42
N PRO A 213 9.87 17.40 -16.92
CA PRO A 213 8.61 16.96 -17.50
C PRO A 213 8.75 16.10 -18.75
N LEU A 214 9.91 16.10 -19.42
CA LEU A 214 10.12 15.27 -20.62
C LEU A 214 10.49 13.84 -20.27
N THR A 215 11.13 13.61 -19.13
CA THR A 215 11.72 12.30 -18.77
C THR A 215 11.17 11.72 -17.48
N MET A 216 10.45 12.50 -16.67
CA MET A 216 9.84 12.08 -15.41
C MET A 216 8.31 12.34 -15.39
N PRO A 217 7.48 11.30 -15.15
CA PRO A 217 6.04 11.48 -14.97
C PRO A 217 5.76 12.31 -13.72
N ALA A 218 4.58 12.93 -13.68
CA ALA A 218 4.13 13.62 -12.49
C ALA A 218 4.03 12.63 -11.31
N PHE A 219 4.66 12.97 -10.19
CA PHE A 219 4.61 12.11 -9.00
C PHE A 219 3.27 12.31 -8.27
N PRO A 220 2.51 11.25 -7.96
CA PRO A 220 1.19 11.37 -7.35
C PRO A 220 1.32 11.62 -5.84
N THR A 221 1.63 12.87 -5.49
CA THR A 221 1.94 13.34 -4.13
C THR A 221 0.82 13.08 -3.12
N ASN A 222 -0.43 13.03 -3.57
CA ASN A 222 -1.60 12.78 -2.73
C ASN A 222 -1.53 11.43 -2.02
N TYR A 223 -1.16 10.35 -2.72
CA TYR A 223 -1.05 9.01 -2.09
C TYR A 223 0.16 8.94 -1.15
N TRP A 224 1.26 9.59 -1.50
CA TRP A 224 2.47 9.58 -0.68
C TRP A 224 2.31 10.40 0.60
N GLY A 225 1.70 11.58 0.50
CA GLY A 225 1.30 12.40 1.65
C GLY A 225 0.31 11.67 2.54
N LEU A 226 -0.81 11.20 1.98
CA LEU A 226 -1.83 10.48 2.75
C LEU A 226 -1.27 9.23 3.45
N GLY A 227 -0.49 8.41 2.74
CA GLY A 227 0.12 7.21 3.34
C GLY A 227 1.16 7.54 4.40
N GLY A 228 1.99 8.57 4.17
CA GLY A 228 2.96 9.07 5.15
C GLY A 228 2.29 9.60 6.42
N ASP A 229 1.26 10.44 6.27
CA ASP A 229 0.46 10.98 7.37
C ASP A 229 -0.23 9.87 8.14
N THR A 230 -0.75 8.85 7.44
CA THR A 230 -1.36 7.66 8.06
C THR A 230 -0.36 6.89 8.92
N TYR A 231 0.88 6.69 8.44
CA TYR A 231 1.95 6.06 9.23
C TYR A 231 2.34 6.88 10.45
N ILE A 232 2.52 8.20 10.28
CA ILE A 232 2.91 9.10 11.38
C ILE A 232 1.80 9.14 12.44
N PHE A 233 0.55 9.30 12.02
CA PHE A 233 -0.59 9.34 12.93
C PHE A 233 -0.78 8.02 13.68
N GLY A 234 -0.68 6.88 12.98
CA GLY A 234 -0.72 5.57 13.63
C GLY A 234 0.40 5.38 14.65
N THR A 235 1.62 5.83 14.31
CA THR A 235 2.77 5.76 15.21
C THR A 235 2.57 6.66 16.43
N TYR A 236 1.98 7.83 16.24
CA TYR A 236 1.64 8.74 17.33
C TYR A 236 0.63 8.10 18.29
N VAL A 237 -0.47 7.53 17.78
CA VAL A 237 -1.48 6.79 18.57
C VAL A 237 -0.82 5.66 19.36
N TYR A 238 0.04 4.87 18.72
CA TYR A 238 0.84 3.81 19.36
C TYR A 238 1.73 4.34 20.50
N ALA A 239 2.46 5.43 20.26
CA ALA A 239 3.40 5.99 21.20
C ALA A 239 2.71 6.56 22.45
N ILE A 240 1.58 7.26 22.28
CA ILE A 240 0.85 7.86 23.41
C ILE A 240 -0.05 6.87 24.15
N ARG A 241 -0.26 5.67 23.60
CA ARG A 241 -1.15 4.62 24.13
C ARG A 241 -2.61 5.06 24.20
N PHE A 242 -3.08 5.77 23.19
CA PHE A 242 -4.49 6.17 23.10
C PHE A 242 -5.29 5.07 22.36
N PRO A 243 -6.49 4.69 22.84
CA PRO A 243 -7.25 5.28 23.95
C PRO A 243 -7.05 4.63 25.33
N GLU A 244 -6.33 3.50 25.44
CA GLU A 244 -6.27 2.71 26.68
C GLU A 244 -5.60 3.44 27.85
N ARG A 245 -4.76 4.44 27.57
CA ARG A 245 -4.18 5.32 28.60
C ARG A 245 -5.22 6.20 29.26
N TRP A 246 -6.26 6.61 28.54
CA TRP A 246 -7.30 7.52 29.03
C TRP A 246 -8.47 6.77 29.65
N TYR A 247 -8.72 5.55 29.17
CA TYR A 247 -9.79 4.70 29.68
C TYR A 247 -9.27 3.29 30.00
N PRO A 248 -8.51 3.13 31.11
CA PRO A 248 -7.99 1.83 31.51
C PRO A 248 -9.11 0.80 31.69
N GLY A 249 -8.90 -0.44 31.23
CA GLY A 249 -9.86 -1.54 31.33
C GLY A 249 -10.95 -1.57 30.25
N LYS A 250 -11.15 -0.49 29.47
CA LYS A 250 -12.21 -0.44 28.44
C LYS A 250 -11.79 -1.03 27.09
N PHE A 251 -10.49 -1.06 26.81
CA PHE A 251 -9.93 -1.42 25.51
C PHE A 251 -9.01 -2.64 25.60
N ASP A 252 -9.19 -3.50 26.62
CA ASP A 252 -8.29 -4.62 26.90
C ASP A 252 -8.31 -5.71 25.81
N MET A 253 -9.46 -5.89 25.14
CA MET A 253 -9.65 -6.93 24.12
C MET A 253 -9.52 -6.40 22.69
N CYS A 254 -9.98 -5.18 22.41
CA CYS A 254 -10.03 -4.60 21.08
C CYS A 254 -10.01 -3.08 21.15
N GLY A 255 -9.41 -2.44 20.15
CA GLY A 255 -9.42 -0.98 19.98
C GLY A 255 -8.38 -0.24 20.82
N HIS A 256 -7.47 -0.97 21.48
CA HIS A 256 -6.29 -0.35 22.08
C HIS A 256 -5.32 0.14 21.00
N SER A 257 -4.41 1.04 21.37
CA SER A 257 -3.45 1.71 20.49
C SER A 257 -2.71 0.76 19.55
N HIS A 258 -2.29 -0.41 20.05
CA HIS A 258 -1.58 -1.41 19.24
C HIS A 258 -2.46 -2.11 18.19
N ASN A 259 -3.78 -2.27 18.41
CA ASN A 259 -4.67 -2.71 17.33
C ASN A 259 -4.84 -1.62 16.27
N LEU A 260 -5.05 -0.38 16.72
CA LEU A 260 -5.21 0.77 15.83
C LEU A 260 -3.95 0.98 14.98
N TRP A 261 -2.77 0.84 15.58
CA TRP A 261 -1.48 0.85 14.90
C TRP A 261 -1.45 -0.10 13.71
N HIS A 262 -1.82 -1.37 13.90
CA HIS A 262 -1.85 -2.35 12.81
C HIS A 262 -2.84 -1.97 11.71
N CYS A 263 -3.99 -1.40 12.05
CA CYS A 263 -4.93 -0.88 11.06
C CYS A 263 -4.32 0.27 10.24
N PHE A 264 -3.63 1.20 10.88
CA PHE A 264 -2.93 2.30 10.18
C PHE A 264 -1.80 1.81 9.29
N VAL A 265 -1.01 0.82 9.74
CA VAL A 265 0.05 0.21 8.93
C VAL A 265 -0.52 -0.44 7.67
N LEU A 266 -1.61 -1.20 7.79
CA LEU A 266 -2.28 -1.82 6.65
C LEU A 266 -2.83 -0.79 5.68
N LEU A 267 -3.55 0.22 6.20
CA LEU A 267 -4.13 1.28 5.37
C LEU A 267 -3.04 2.06 4.62
N ALA A 268 -1.96 2.44 5.31
CA ALA A 268 -0.85 3.15 4.70
C ALA A 268 -0.15 2.31 3.62
N ALA A 269 0.06 1.02 3.85
CA ALA A 269 0.62 0.11 2.85
C ALA A 269 -0.27 0.00 1.60
N ILE A 270 -1.60 -0.09 1.78
CA ILE A 270 -2.56 -0.10 0.66
C ILE A 270 -2.47 1.22 -0.12
N VAL A 271 -2.47 2.36 0.57
CA VAL A 271 -2.38 3.69 -0.06
C VAL A 271 -1.08 3.85 -0.84
N HIS A 272 0.06 3.46 -0.27
CA HIS A 272 1.37 3.49 -0.96
C HIS A 272 1.42 2.53 -2.15
N TYR A 273 0.76 1.36 -2.07
CA TYR A 273 0.63 0.45 -3.21
C TYR A 273 -0.18 1.07 -4.35
N TYR A 274 -1.33 1.69 -4.04
CA TYR A 274 -2.11 2.42 -5.05
C TYR A 274 -1.32 3.58 -5.67
N GLY A 275 -0.59 4.35 -4.86
CA GLY A 275 0.31 5.39 -5.37
C GLY A 275 1.41 4.81 -6.27
N SER A 276 1.94 3.64 -5.94
CA SER A 276 2.94 2.94 -6.74
C SER A 276 2.38 2.41 -8.07
N LEU A 277 1.15 1.90 -8.06
CA LEU A 277 0.42 1.50 -9.27
C LEU A 277 0.19 2.71 -10.18
N GLU A 278 -0.19 3.86 -9.61
CA GLU A 278 -0.39 5.08 -10.38
C GLU A 278 0.91 5.53 -11.08
N VAL A 279 2.04 5.54 -10.36
CA VAL A 279 3.35 5.89 -10.97
C VAL A 279 3.72 4.88 -12.07
N TYR A 280 3.45 3.59 -11.85
CA TYR A 280 3.65 2.55 -12.86
C TYR A 280 2.83 2.83 -14.13
N HIS A 281 1.54 3.12 -13.98
CA HIS A 281 0.65 3.42 -15.10
C HIS A 281 1.09 4.70 -15.83
N LEU A 282 1.35 5.78 -15.09
CA LEU A 282 1.87 7.03 -15.67
C LEU A 282 3.15 6.79 -16.46
N ARG A 283 4.09 6.00 -15.94
CA ARG A 283 5.33 5.71 -16.64
C ARG A 283 5.10 4.94 -17.95
N ARG A 284 4.12 4.04 -18.03
CA ARG A 284 3.80 3.31 -19.27
C ARG A 284 3.30 4.21 -20.40
N HIS A 285 2.76 5.38 -20.06
CA HIS A 285 2.23 6.37 -20.99
C HIS A 285 3.25 7.48 -21.34
N TYR A 286 4.43 7.49 -20.69
CA TYR A 286 5.50 8.44 -20.98
C TYR A 286 6.47 7.84 -22.00
N GLU A 287 6.42 8.34 -23.23
CA GLU A 287 7.40 8.03 -24.26
C GLU A 287 8.73 8.75 -23.97
N CYS A 288 9.84 8.11 -24.31
CA CYS A 288 11.16 8.74 -24.21
C CYS A 288 11.44 9.52 -25.50
N PRO A 289 11.84 10.81 -25.41
CA PRO A 289 12.42 11.50 -26.55
C PRO A 289 13.66 10.74 -27.04
N ALA A 290 13.70 10.45 -28.35
CA ALA A 290 14.80 9.75 -29.00
C ALA A 290 16.13 10.52 -28.94
#